data_AF-A0A965GBU9-F1
#
_entry.id   AF-A0A965GBU9-F1
#
_cell.length_a   1.000
_cell.length_b   1.000
_cell.length_c   1.000
_cell.angle_alpha   90.00
_cell.angle_beta   90.00
_cell.angle_gamma   90.00
#
_symmetry.space_group_name_H-M   'P 1'
#
loop_
_entity.id
_entity.type
_entity.pdbx_description
1 polymer ?
#
loop_
_entity_poly.entity_id
_entity_poly.type
_entity_poly.pdbx_seq_one_letter_code
_entity_poly.pdbx_strand_id
1 'polypeptide(L)' 'MTQPRTVLVTGGNRGIGKAIAEAFVAQGHRVA' A
#
# COMPACT_ATOMS: atom_id res chain seq x y z
N MET A 1 12.87 -3.12 14.13
CA MET A 1 12.65 -3.21 12.67
C MET A 1 11.25 -3.74 12.42
N THR A 2 10.40 -3.02 11.71
CA THR A 2 9.08 -3.51 11.31
C THR A 2 9.24 -4.47 10.13
N GLN A 3 8.62 -5.66 10.22
CA GLN A 3 8.64 -6.65 9.14
C GLN A 3 7.69 -6.22 8.00
N PRO A 4 8.06 -6.40 6.72
CA PRO A 4 7.16 -6.18 5.59
C PRO A 4 5.91 -7.05 5.70
N ARG A 5 4.72 -6.44 5.55
CA ARG A 5 3.43 -7.11 5.46
C ARG A 5 2.91 -7.05 4.03
N THR A 6 1.99 -7.95 3.71
CA THR A 6 1.19 -7.87 2.48
C THR A 6 -0.13 -7.16 2.80
N VAL A 7 -0.48 -6.15 2.00
CA VAL A 7 -1.68 -5.32 2.15
C VAL A 7 -2.49 -5.40 0.86
N LEU A 8 -3.79 -5.70 0.96
CA LEU A 8 -4.72 -5.64 -0.16
C LEU A 8 -5.40 -4.27 -0.19
N VAL A 9 -5.29 -3.52 -1.29
CA VAL A 9 -5.96 -2.23 -1.46
C VAL A 9 -6.95 -2.30 -2.63
N THR A 10 -8.24 -2.33 -2.32
CA THR A 10 -9.27 -2.24 -3.36
C THR A 10 -9.40 -0.82 -3.90
N GLY A 11 -9.67 -0.67 -5.20
CA GLY A 11 -9.76 0.65 -5.84
C GLY A 11 -8.44 1.41 -5.93
N GLY A 12 -7.28 0.75 -5.82
CA GLY A 12 -5.94 1.35 -5.78
C GLY A 12 -5.47 2.09 -7.04
N ASN A 13 -6.28 2.19 -8.10
CA ASN A 13 -5.84 2.71 -9.40
C ASN A 13 -5.82 4.27 -9.47
N ARG A 14 -6.59 4.96 -8.61
CA ARG A 14 -6.68 6.43 -8.60
C ARG A 14 -7.15 6.98 -7.24
N GLY A 15 -7.06 8.30 -7.07
CA GLY A 15 -7.59 9.02 -5.91
C GLY A 15 -7.03 8.50 -4.59
N ILE A 16 -7.91 8.37 -3.59
CA ILE A 16 -7.54 7.97 -2.23
C ILE A 16 -6.96 6.55 -2.21
N GLY A 17 -7.51 5.62 -2.99
CA GLY A 17 -6.99 4.25 -3.06
C GLY A 17 -5.54 4.19 -3.52
N LYS A 18 -5.18 4.99 -4.54
CA LYS A 18 -3.80 5.09 -5.02
C LYS A 18 -2.87 5.70 -3.95
N ALA A 19 -3.31 6.77 -3.29
CA ALA A 19 -2.53 7.42 -2.24
C ALA A 19 -2.24 6.48 -1.06
N ILE A 20 -3.21 5.66 -0.67
CA ILE A 20 -3.04 4.65 0.40
C ILE A 20 -2.04 3.57 -0.03
N ALA A 21 -2.15 3.05 -1.26
CA ALA A 21 -1.23 2.05 -1.80
C ALA A 21 0.22 2.57 -1.81
N GLU A 22 0.43 3.79 -2.30
CA GLU A 22 1.75 4.46 -2.32
C GLU A 22 2.32 4.65 -0.91
N ALA A 23 1.49 5.05 0.06
CA ALA A 23 1.91 5.21 1.44
C ALA A 23 2.39 3.90 2.09
N PHE A 24 1.73 2.77 1.80
CA PHE A 24 2.17 1.46 2.31
C PHE A 24 3.44 0.97 1.62
N VAL A 25 3.59 1.20 0.31
CA VAL A 25 4.84 0.92 -0.40
C VAL A 25 6.00 1.73 0.17
N ALA A 26 5.81 3.02 0.46
CA ALA A 26 6.83 3.88 1.06
C ALA A 26 7.27 3.41 2.46
N GLN A 27 6.38 2.73 3.19
CA GLN A 27 6.69 2.10 4.49
C GLN A 27 7.37 0.73 4.36
N GLY A 28 7.63 0.25 3.14
CA GLY A 28 8.29 -1.03 2.87
C GLY A 28 7.36 -2.24 2.87
N HIS A 29 6.05 -2.04 2.71
CA HIS A 29 5.07 -3.11 2.59
C HIS A 29 4.84 -3.52 1.14
N ARG A 30 4.39 -4.76 0.95
CA ARG A 30 3.97 -5.27 -0.38
C ARG A 30 2.49 -5.01 -0.54
N VAL A 31 2.08 -4.41 -1.65
CA VAL A 31 0.67 -4.09 -1.93
C VAL A 31 0.19 -4.93 -3.11
N ALA A 32 -1.04 -5.45 -3.01
CA ALA A 32 -1.78 -6.16 -4.04
C ALA A 32 -3.14 -5.51 -4.29
#